data_AF-A0A2T5HTG2-F1
#
_entry.id   AF-A0A2T5HTG2-F1
#
_cell.length_a   1.000
_cell.length_b   1.000
_cell.length_c   1.000
_cell.angle_alpha   90.00
_cell.angle_beta   90.00
_cell.angle_gamma   90.00
#
_symmetry.space_group_name_H-M   'P 1'
#
loop_
_entity.id
_entity.type
_entity.pdbx_description
1 polymer ?
#
loop_
_entity_poly.entity_id
_entity_poly.type
_entity_poly.pdbx_seq_one_letter_code
_entity_poly.pdbx_strand_id
1 'polypeptide(L)'
;MTRISALLALSLFFLSACKEEPRAATENMTAPAETCAASLVTPLIGEPKSALDGLGIPEPLRIMGPGIAMTMDHIPERTNIEIDKSDHIRRVWCG
;
A
#
# COMPACT_ATOMS: atom_id res chain seq x y z
N MET A 1 26.13 24.58 50.35
CA MET A 1 25.20 24.51 49.19
C MET A 1 25.84 23.65 48.11
N THR A 2 25.89 22.32 48.29
CA THR A 2 26.69 21.40 47.46
C THR A 2 25.92 20.10 47.21
N ARG A 3 24.63 20.17 46.85
CA ARG A 3 23.77 18.99 46.73
C ARG A 3 22.72 19.06 45.61
N ILE A 4 22.89 19.92 44.60
CA ILE A 4 21.88 20.06 43.52
C ILE A 4 22.42 19.66 42.12
N SER A 5 23.73 19.67 41.90
CA SER A 5 24.29 19.39 40.56
C SER A 5 24.34 17.92 40.14
N ALA A 6 23.94 16.97 41.00
CA ALA A 6 24.07 15.54 40.69
C ALA A 6 22.82 14.91 40.04
N LEU A 7 21.70 15.61 39.97
CA LEU A 7 20.41 15.03 39.51
C LEU A 7 20.13 15.23 38.02
N LEU A 8 20.90 16.04 37.30
CA LEU A 8 20.62 16.35 35.89
C LEU A 8 21.33 15.46 34.86
N ALA A 9 22.24 14.57 35.29
CA ALA A 9 23.11 13.82 34.38
C ALA A 9 22.67 12.36 34.15
N LEU A 10 21.58 11.89 34.77
CA LEU A 10 21.21 10.46 34.72
C LEU A 10 20.08 10.15 33.71
N SER A 11 19.51 11.14 33.04
CA SER A 11 18.33 10.97 32.17
C SER A 11 18.67 10.74 30.68
N LEU A 12 19.94 10.57 30.30
CA LEU A 12 20.37 10.59 28.89
C LEU A 12 20.77 9.24 28.26
N PHE A 13 20.42 8.09 28.83
CA PHE A 13 20.88 6.79 28.29
C PHE A 13 19.82 5.70 28.05
N PHE A 14 18.54 6.05 27.90
CA PHE A 14 17.48 5.07 27.59
C PHE A 14 16.92 5.13 26.16
N LEU A 15 17.76 5.32 25.15
CA LEU A 15 17.36 5.08 23.75
C LEU A 15 18.41 4.25 23.00
N SER A 16 18.65 3.02 23.47
CA SER A 16 19.38 2.03 22.68
C SER A 16 18.52 0.82 22.40
N ALA A 17 18.46 0.49 21.10
CA ALA A 17 18.04 -0.77 20.47
C ALA A 17 16.54 -0.98 20.18
N CYS A 18 16.01 -0.29 19.16
CA CYS A 18 15.20 -1.00 18.17
C CYS A 18 16.15 -1.62 17.15
N LYS A 19 16.35 -2.94 17.26
CA LYS A 19 17.01 -3.74 16.22
C LYS A 19 15.90 -4.37 15.40
N GLU A 20 15.79 -3.97 14.14
CA GLU A 20 14.96 -4.68 13.18
C GLU A 20 15.65 -6.01 12.88
N GLU A 21 15.06 -7.10 13.35
CA GLU A 21 15.50 -8.44 13.01
C GLU A 21 15.11 -8.68 11.54
N PRO A 22 16.04 -9.03 10.64
CA PRO A 22 15.67 -9.38 9.29
C PRO A 22 14.87 -10.67 9.38
N ARG A 23 13.55 -10.54 9.20
CA ARG A 23 12.67 -11.69 9.03
C ARG A 23 13.16 -12.41 7.78
N ALA A 24 13.82 -13.54 7.98
CA ALA A 24 14.17 -14.44 6.89
C ALA A 24 12.87 -14.74 6.12
N ALA A 25 12.71 -14.10 4.97
CA ALA A 25 11.67 -14.42 4.01
C ALA A 25 12.11 -15.70 3.32
N THR A 26 11.85 -16.83 3.96
CA THR A 26 11.91 -18.12 3.30
C THR A 26 10.79 -18.98 3.84
N GLU A 27 9.57 -18.64 3.46
CA GLU A 27 8.60 -19.66 3.11
C GLU A 27 7.90 -19.19 1.84
N ASN A 28 7.92 -20.07 0.83
CA ASN A 28 6.94 -20.08 -0.26
C ASN A 28 5.56 -20.30 0.35
N MET A 29 5.05 -19.29 1.04
CA MET A 29 3.63 -19.12 1.21
C MET A 29 3.19 -18.62 -0.16
N THR A 30 2.54 -19.46 -0.96
CA THR A 30 1.54 -18.91 -1.88
C THR A 30 0.60 -18.13 -0.97
N ALA A 31 0.83 -16.82 -0.86
CA ALA A 31 -0.07 -15.95 -0.14
C ALA A 31 -1.47 -16.28 -0.68
N PRO A 32 -2.49 -16.44 0.18
CA PRO A 32 -3.85 -16.53 -0.33
C PRO A 32 -3.99 -15.39 -1.33
N ALA A 33 -4.42 -15.70 -2.56
CA ALA A 33 -4.54 -14.67 -3.58
C ALA A 33 -5.33 -13.53 -2.96
N GLU A 34 -4.65 -12.40 -2.71
CA GLU A 34 -5.28 -11.22 -2.15
C GLU A 34 -6.46 -10.95 -3.07
N THR A 35 -7.68 -11.11 -2.55
CA THR A 35 -8.90 -11.12 -3.38
C THR A 35 -9.00 -9.83 -4.19
N CYS A 36 -8.56 -8.73 -3.57
CA CYS A 36 -8.25 -7.48 -4.24
C CYS A 36 -6.75 -7.38 -4.58
N ALA A 37 -6.44 -7.08 -5.83
CA ALA A 37 -5.08 -6.96 -6.34
C ALA A 37 -4.57 -5.51 -6.38
N ALA A 38 -4.99 -4.65 -5.45
CA ALA A 38 -4.55 -3.26 -5.43
C ALA A 38 -3.03 -3.11 -5.33
N SER A 39 -2.37 -3.94 -4.52
CA SER A 39 -0.90 -3.95 -4.36
C SER A 39 -0.16 -4.32 -5.65
N LEU A 40 -0.78 -5.15 -6.51
CA LEU A 40 -0.21 -5.53 -7.80
C LEU A 40 -0.21 -4.35 -8.79
N VAL A 41 -1.25 -3.51 -8.75
CA VAL A 41 -1.48 -2.44 -9.73
C VAL A 41 -1.00 -1.07 -9.25
N THR A 42 -0.94 -0.82 -7.95
CA THR A 42 -0.48 0.47 -7.37
C THR A 42 0.87 0.95 -7.92
N PRO A 43 1.87 0.08 -8.18
CA PRO A 43 3.13 0.51 -8.80
C PRO A 43 2.99 1.11 -10.21
N LEU A 44 1.86 0.89 -10.88
CA LEU A 44 1.57 1.38 -12.24
C LEU A 44 0.83 2.72 -12.25
N ILE A 45 0.57 3.34 -11.09
CA ILE A 45 -0.04 4.67 -11.06
C ILE A 45 0.85 5.67 -11.81
N GLY A 46 0.26 6.39 -12.76
CA GLY A 46 0.94 7.30 -13.67
C GLY A 46 1.28 6.70 -15.03
N GLU A 47 1.29 5.38 -15.17
CA GLU A 47 1.52 4.68 -16.43
C GLU A 47 0.29 4.69 -17.35
N PRO A 48 0.46 4.50 -18.67
CA PRO A 48 -0.66 4.32 -19.59
C PRO A 48 -1.53 3.12 -19.20
N LYS A 49 -2.83 3.19 -19.51
CA LYS A 49 -3.76 2.08 -19.29
C LYS A 49 -3.28 0.75 -19.86
N SER A 50 -2.55 0.77 -20.98
CA SER A 50 -1.97 -0.42 -21.61
C SER A 50 -0.93 -1.14 -20.74
N ALA A 51 -0.40 -0.51 -19.68
CA ALA A 51 0.47 -1.19 -18.71
C ALA A 51 -0.26 -2.30 -17.93
N LEU A 52 -1.59 -2.31 -17.96
CA LEU A 52 -2.42 -3.39 -17.43
C LEU A 52 -2.48 -4.60 -18.37
N ASP A 53 -2.10 -4.44 -19.64
CA ASP A 53 -2.23 -5.49 -20.64
C ASP A 53 -1.33 -6.67 -20.29
N GLY A 54 -1.91 -7.87 -20.25
CA GLY A 54 -1.20 -9.10 -19.86
C GLY A 54 -0.99 -9.24 -18.36
N LEU A 55 -1.40 -8.27 -17.54
CA LEU A 55 -1.44 -8.42 -16.09
C LEU A 55 -2.63 -9.30 -15.70
N GLY A 56 -2.38 -10.42 -15.03
CA GLY A 56 -3.41 -11.32 -14.53
C GLY A 56 -4.11 -10.77 -13.28
N ILE A 57 -4.89 -9.69 -13.44
CA ILE A 57 -5.64 -9.09 -12.34
C ILE A 57 -6.88 -9.96 -12.07
N PRO A 58 -7.05 -10.48 -10.83
CA PRO A 58 -8.21 -11.30 -10.47
C PRO A 58 -9.50 -10.47 -10.49
N GLU A 59 -10.59 -11.15 -10.84
CA GLU A 59 -11.94 -10.64 -10.66
C GLU A 59 -12.33 -10.69 -9.16
N PRO A 60 -13.19 -9.77 -8.67
CA PRO A 60 -13.89 -8.74 -9.44
C PRO A 60 -13.01 -7.51 -9.75
N LEU A 61 -13.02 -7.07 -11.02
CA LEU A 61 -12.25 -5.92 -11.51
C LEU A 61 -13.17 -4.84 -12.09
N ARG A 62 -12.92 -3.58 -11.72
CA ARG A 62 -13.59 -2.42 -12.31
C ARG A 62 -12.59 -1.37 -12.76
N ILE A 63 -12.53 -1.13 -14.08
CA ILE A 63 -11.75 -0.04 -14.68
C ILE A 63 -12.70 1.10 -15.03
N MET A 64 -12.38 2.30 -14.57
CA MET A 64 -13.24 3.47 -14.63
C MET A 64 -12.58 4.59 -15.40
N GLY A 65 -13.22 5.04 -16.47
CA GLY A 65 -12.76 6.20 -17.24
C GLY A 65 -13.05 7.55 -16.56
N PRO A 66 -12.59 8.65 -17.17
CA PRO A 66 -12.69 9.98 -16.59
C PRO A 66 -14.15 10.47 -16.51
N GLY A 67 -14.51 11.03 -15.34
CA GLY A 67 -15.75 11.80 -15.16
C GLY A 67 -17.03 10.98 -15.02
N ILE A 68 -16.94 9.66 -14.88
CA ILE A 68 -18.10 8.80 -14.66
C ILE A 68 -18.55 8.83 -13.19
N ALA A 69 -19.86 8.91 -13.00
CA ALA A 69 -20.46 8.79 -11.67
C ALA A 69 -20.39 7.34 -11.18
N MET A 70 -20.21 7.17 -9.87
CA MET A 70 -20.06 5.85 -9.23
C MET A 70 -20.99 5.75 -8.03
N THR A 71 -21.56 4.57 -7.82
CA THR A 71 -22.19 4.20 -6.54
C THR A 71 -21.10 3.81 -5.54
N MET A 72 -21.37 4.04 -4.25
CA MET A 72 -20.43 3.80 -3.15
C MET A 72 -20.59 2.41 -2.52
N ASP A 73 -21.10 1.45 -3.29
CA ASP A 73 -21.30 0.08 -2.81
C ASP A 73 -19.95 -0.59 -2.58
N HIS A 74 -19.73 -1.06 -1.35
CA HIS A 74 -18.48 -1.64 -0.93
C HIS A 74 -18.42 -3.15 -1.24
N ILE A 75 -17.50 -3.54 -2.11
CA ILE A 75 -17.16 -4.93 -2.43
C ILE A 75 -15.68 -5.13 -2.09
N PRO A 76 -15.34 -5.62 -0.89
CA PRO A 76 -13.96 -5.67 -0.40
C PRO A 76 -12.97 -6.33 -1.35
N GLU A 77 -13.43 -7.36 -2.07
CA GLU A 77 -12.65 -8.15 -3.00
C GLU A 77 -12.42 -7.43 -4.35
N ARG A 78 -13.16 -6.36 -4.65
CA ARG A 78 -13.11 -5.71 -5.95
C ARG A 78 -11.91 -4.79 -6.08
N THR A 79 -11.11 -5.03 -7.12
CA THR A 79 -10.05 -4.12 -7.54
C THR A 79 -10.66 -3.02 -8.40
N ASN A 80 -10.46 -1.77 -7.99
CA ASN A 80 -10.87 -0.61 -8.74
C ASN A 80 -9.66 0.11 -9.30
N ILE A 81 -9.72 0.46 -10.58
CA ILE A 81 -8.70 1.24 -11.27
C ILE A 81 -9.39 2.44 -11.92
N GLU A 82 -8.97 3.64 -11.56
CA GLU A 82 -9.43 4.87 -12.18
C GLU A 82 -8.41 5.30 -13.24
N ILE A 83 -8.90 5.58 -14.45
CA ILE A 83 -8.14 6.06 -15.59
C ILE A 83 -8.54 7.51 -15.82
N ASP A 84 -7.54 8.36 -16.05
CA ASP A 84 -7.79 9.76 -16.27
C ASP A 84 -7.99 10.18 -17.74
N LYS A 85 -8.13 11.49 -17.94
CA LYS A 85 -8.36 12.10 -19.26
C LYS A 85 -7.18 11.93 -20.22
N SER A 86 -5.99 11.61 -19.72
CA SER A 86 -4.79 11.35 -20.51
C SER A 86 -4.58 9.85 -20.77
N ASP A 87 -5.55 9.00 -20.43
CA ASP A 87 -5.47 7.53 -20.50
C ASP A 87 -4.41 6.91 -19.58
N HIS A 88 -4.12 7.59 -18.46
CA HIS A 88 -3.17 7.10 -17.45
C HIS A 88 -3.89 6.58 -16.20
N ILE A 89 -3.27 5.61 -15.54
CA ILE A 89 -3.75 5.08 -14.27
C ILE A 89 -3.63 6.17 -13.21
N ARG A 90 -4.77 6.61 -12.67
CA ARG A 90 -4.88 7.72 -11.73
C ARG A 90 -4.93 7.26 -10.28
N ARG A 91 -5.64 6.17 -10.01
CA ARG A 91 -5.90 5.67 -8.65
C ARG A 91 -6.25 4.19 -8.67
N VAL A 92 -5.85 3.49 -7.62
CA VAL A 92 -6.16 2.08 -7.40
C VAL A 92 -6.67 1.90 -5.96
N TRP A 93 -7.73 1.13 -5.76
CA TRP A 93 -8.24 0.81 -4.41
C TRP A 93 -9.10 -0.46 -4.38
N CYS A 94 -9.24 -1.02 -3.19
CA CYS A 94 -10.17 -2.13 -2.93
C CYS A 94 -11.52 -1.60 -2.46
N GLY A 95 -12.62 -2.20 -2.95
CA GLY A 95 -13.96 -1.88 -2.46
C GLY A 95 -15.03 -1.68 -3.51
#